data_AF-A0A061P3Y9-F1
#
_entry.id   AF-A0A061P3Y9-F1
#
_cell.length_a   1.000
_cell.length_b   1.000
_cell.length_c   1.000
_cell.angle_alpha   90.00
_cell.angle_beta   90.00
_cell.angle_gamma   90.00
#
_symmetry.space_group_name_H-M   'P 1'
#
loop_
_entity.id
_entity.type
_entity.pdbx_description
1 polymer ?
#
loop_
_entity_poly.entity_id
_entity_poly.type
_entity_poly.pdbx_seq_one_letter_code
_entity_poly.pdbx_strand_id
1 'polypeptide(L)' 'MTKQRVSVADTAKILGTSEQYVRIGLQRGLLPIGTAVQMSDQWTYHISPKKLEEYVGVAI' A
#
# COMPACT_ATOMS: atom_id res chain seq x y z
N MET A 1 4.10 13.22 -14.46
CA MET A 1 3.12 12.12 -14.61
C MET A 1 2.66 11.72 -13.22
N THR A 2 1.44 12.09 -12.81
CA THR A 2 0.95 11.85 -11.46
C THR A 2 0.72 10.34 -11.28
N LYS A 3 1.60 9.65 -10.54
CA LYS A 3 1.39 8.23 -10.21
C LYS A 3 0.05 8.12 -9.47
N GLN A 4 -0.94 7.48 -10.08
CA GLN A 4 -2.26 7.32 -9.45
C GLN A 4 -2.23 6.31 -8.29
N ARG A 5 -1.22 5.42 -8.27
CA ARG A 5 -1.04 4.39 -7.24
C ARG A 5 0.43 4.04 -7.01
N VAL A 6 0.72 3.57 -5.80
CA VAL A 6 2.02 2.97 -5.43
C VAL A 6 1.91 1.45 -5.49
N SER A 7 2.98 0.77 -5.91
CA SER A 7 3.01 -0.70 -5.91
C SER A 7 3.24 -1.23 -4.47
N VAL A 8 2.84 -2.47 -4.22
CA VAL A 8 3.12 -3.15 -2.94
C VAL A 8 4.64 -3.20 -2.68
N ALA A 9 5.43 -3.47 -3.71
CA ALA A 9 6.89 -3.54 -3.62
C ALA A 9 7.52 -2.20 -3.25
N ASP A 10 7.10 -1.10 -3.89
CA ASP A 10 7.61 0.23 -3.56
C ASP A 10 7.17 0.64 -2.15
N THR A 11 5.93 0.34 -1.78
CA THR A 11 5.40 0.60 -0.43
C THR A 11 6.20 -0.14 0.63
N ALA A 12 6.53 -1.41 0.39
CA ALA A 12 7.34 -2.20 1.30
C ALA A 12 8.74 -1.60 1.51
N LYS A 13 9.37 -1.12 0.43
CA LYS A 13 10.67 -0.41 0.49
C LYS A 13 10.57 0.89 1.29
N ILE A 14 9.53 1.69 1.04
CA ILE A 14 9.28 2.96 1.75
C ILE A 14 9.06 2.72 3.24
N LEU A 15 8.31 1.67 3.59
CA LEU A 15 8.04 1.31 4.99
C LEU A 15 9.20 0.56 5.67
N GLY A 16 10.23 0.14 4.93
CA GLY A 16 11.29 -0.73 5.45
C GLY A 16 10.78 -2.10 5.90
N THR A 17 9.72 -2.62 5.27
CA THR A 17 9.05 -3.88 5.64
C THR A 17 9.03 -4.87 4.47
N SER A 18 8.50 -6.08 4.69
CA SER A 18 8.28 -7.05 3.62
C SER A 18 6.99 -6.77 2.84
N GLU A 19 6.92 -7.18 1.57
CA GLU A 19 5.68 -7.08 0.79
C GLU A 19 4.51 -7.80 1.47
N GLN A 20 4.78 -8.91 2.16
CA GLN A 20 3.76 -9.69 2.85
C GLN A 20 3.15 -8.92 4.03
N TYR A 21 3.94 -8.11 4.75
CA TYR A 21 3.44 -7.19 5.76
C TYR A 21 2.43 -6.21 5.15
N VAL A 22 2.77 -5.59 4.02
CA VAL A 22 1.89 -4.65 3.31
C VAL A 22 0.61 -5.34 2.83
N ARG A 23 0.72 -6.56 2.26
CA ARG A 23 -0.44 -7.33 1.80
C ARG A 23 -1.38 -7.65 2.96
N ILE A 24 -0.89 -8.24 4.04
CA ILE A 24 -1.70 -8.61 5.21
C ILE A 24 -2.31 -7.36 5.84
N GLY A 25 -1.53 -6.29 5.97
CA GLY A 25 -1.99 -5.03 6.53
C GLY A 25 -3.13 -4.40 5.73
N LEU A 26 -3.06 -4.44 4.40
CA LEU A 26 -4.12 -3.92 3.54
C LEU A 26 -5.35 -4.85 3.48
N GLN A 27 -5.14 -6.17 3.44
CA GLN A 27 -6.22 -7.16 3.43
C GLN A 27 -7.05 -7.14 4.71
N ARG A 28 -6.40 -6.88 5.85
CA ARG A 28 -7.04 -6.81 7.18
C ARG A 28 -7.49 -5.39 7.55
N GLY A 29 -7.25 -4.39 6.70
CA GLY A 29 -7.58 -2.99 6.99
C GLY A 29 -6.77 -2.35 8.12
N LEU A 30 -5.59 -2.89 8.44
CA LEU A 30 -4.70 -2.41 9.50
C LEU A 30 -3.81 -1.24 9.05
N LEU A 31 -3.53 -1.13 7.75
CA LEU A 31 -2.70 -0.07 7.19
C LEU A 31 -3.58 1.02 6.53
N PRO A 32 -3.61 2.26 7.05
CA PRO A 32 -4.45 3.33 6.54
C PRO A 32 -3.91 3.99 5.24
N ILE A 33 -3.07 3.29 4.48
CA ILE A 33 -2.39 3.80 3.28
C ILE A 33 -3.14 3.48 1.97
N GLY A 34 -4.11 2.57 2.03
CA GLY A 34 -4.81 2.08 0.85
C GLY A 34 -5.86 1.04 1.17
N THR A 35 -6.23 0.27 0.15
CA THR A 35 -7.20 -0.82 0.27
C THR A 35 -6.73 -2.03 -0.52
N ALA A 36 -7.04 -3.22 -0.02
CA ALA A 36 -6.96 -4.44 -0.79
C ALA A 36 -8.37 -5.02 -0.93
N VAL A 37 -8.74 -5.41 -2.15
CA VAL A 37 -10.01 -6.05 -2.45
C VAL A 37 -9.72 -7.42 -3.07
N GLN A 38 -10.33 -8.45 -2.51
CA GLN A 38 -10.29 -9.77 -3.10
C GLN A 38 -11.27 -9.80 -4.28
N MET A 39 -10.73 -9.83 -5.49
CA MET A 39 -11.48 -10.27 -6.67
C MET A 39 -11.48 -11.80 -6.68
N SER A 40 -12.28 -12.43 -7.54
CA SER A 40 -12.54 -13.88 -7.59
C SER A 40 -11.41 -14.75 -7.00
N ASP A 41 -10.23 -14.77 -7.64
CA ASP A 41 -9.07 -15.54 -7.17
C ASP A 41 -7.83 -14.69 -6.88
N GLN A 42 -7.92 -13.37 -7.06
CA GLN A 42 -6.76 -12.47 -6.98
C GLN A 42 -7.04 -11.24 -6.14
N TRP A 43 -6.05 -10.89 -5.32
CA TRP A 43 -6.08 -9.64 -4.57
C TRP A 43 -5.62 -8.48 -5.42
N THR A 44 -6.48 -7.47 -5.54
CA THR A 44 -6.13 -6.18 -6.14
C THR A 44 -5.81 -5.18 -5.04
N TYR A 45 -4.67 -4.50 -5.19
CA TYR A 45 -4.17 -3.52 -4.23
C TYR A 45 -4.25 -2.13 -4.84
N HIS A 46 -4.78 -1.19 -4.07
CA HIS A 46 -4.79 0.22 -4.40
C HIS A 46 -4.20 1.04 -3.25
N ILE A 47 -2.97 1.48 -3.42
CA ILE A 47 -2.21 2.25 -2.43
C ILE A 47 -2.15 3.70 -2.90
N SER A 48 -2.69 4.61 -2.10
CA SER A 48 -2.69 6.04 -2.42
C SER A 48 -1.33 6.64 -2.04
N PRO A 49 -0.61 7.29 -2.97
CA PRO A 49 0.67 7.94 -2.66
C PRO A 49 0.52 8.91 -1.50
N LYS A 50 -0.46 9.82 -1.58
CA LYS A 50 -0.74 10.83 -0.56
C LYS A 50 -0.91 10.24 0.85
N LYS A 51 -1.71 9.18 0.98
CA LYS A 51 -1.92 8.52 2.29
C LYS A 51 -0.66 7.82 2.79
N LEU A 52 0.16 7.31 1.88
CA LEU A 52 1.44 6.72 2.24
C LEU A 52 2.39 7.78 2.78
N GLU A 53 2.52 8.95 2.14
CA GLU A 53 3.36 10.06 2.62
C GLU A 53 2.91 10.54 4.02
N GLU A 54 1.59 10.70 4.20
CA GLU A 54 1.00 11.05 5.50
C GLU A 54 1.30 10.00 6.57
N TYR A 55 1.34 8.72 6.22
CA TYR A 55 1.63 7.62 7.15
C TYR A 55 3.10 7.53 7.53
N VAL A 56 4.04 7.70 6.58
CA VAL A 56 5.48 7.71 6.90
C VAL A 56 5.97 9.04 7.47
N GLY A 57 5.21 10.12 7.32
CA GLY A 57 5.62 11.46 7.73
C GLY A 57 6.73 12.05 6.86
N VAL A 58 6.91 11.52 5.64
CA VAL A 58 7.97 11.90 4.69
C VAL A 58 7.36 11.99 3.29
N ALA A 59 7.69 13.06 2.55
CA ALA A 59 7.29 13.22 1.15
C ALA A 59 8.06 12.24 0.25
N ILE A 60 7.35 11.56 -0.67
CA ILE A 60 7.86 10.46 -1.52
C ILE A 60 7.61 10.69 -3.01
#